data_AF-A0A5A7QLQ4-F1
#
_entry.id   AF-A0A5A7QLQ4-F1
#
_cell.length_a   1.000
_cell.length_b   1.000
_cell.length_c   1.000
_cell.angle_alpha   90.00
_cell.angle_beta   90.00
_cell.angle_gamma   90.00
#
_symmetry.space_group_name_H-M   'P 1'
#
loop_
_entity.id
_entity.type
_entity.pdbx_description
1 polymer ?
#
loop_
_entity_poly.entity_id
_entity_poly.type
_entity_poly.pdbx_seq_one_letter_code
_entity_poly.pdbx_strand_id
1 'polypeptide(L)'
;MLRKKRGKKQKKNVPNLYKLRMGQLAAAPPCRTTFLPVVAMSKLQRYPLDSTRKWHCRRLRLPLTAKAQMVNQSTYSSRISTDIPLYETPEASFDQYLENKPRVFKAIFPDKRRSQQLNELLACYTLENKGEDVIDMRLRCRTQGMGYPQGVPRDITKVLELDIVRWELQGLDDMLKPSQFSLGVKGALYPDRRGPRTRLKGQLQMSITFVLPPVLALIPEDVRRNVAESVLKRLVENMKAKKNRASWKLRAKRGRKSGRIMEPLYPIRRLTPTDIHLIEARIAANDREIQTLLRDNQRLAAAHVALKQDAAAAQDDLRRASAAAASVKADRDARVREVYDRSLKLEAEARPLDGLAADLGRVRAAIEELRAELKGRFENLRAIEGEIAAAQSELRRVPELRSEIESAQTEIHRGREAIQRESEMQTTNFQIDRAMEKHMVAMAREAEKLRSELADAEKRAMAMAAVSGLNPGPGFDLIRY
;
A
#
# COMPACT_ATOMS: atom_id res chain seq x y z
N MET A 1 -50.57 -57.69 17.47
CA MET A 1 -51.59 -57.47 16.43
C MET A 1 -50.94 -56.85 15.18
N LEU A 2 -51.35 -57.38 14.03
CA LEU A 2 -51.35 -56.80 12.67
C LEU A 2 -50.03 -56.52 11.92
N ARG A 3 -49.78 -57.45 10.99
CA ARG A 3 -48.95 -57.41 9.78
C ARG A 3 -49.61 -56.61 8.64
N LYS A 4 -48.76 -56.22 7.69
CA LYS A 4 -48.87 -56.37 6.20
C LYS A 4 -49.41 -55.23 5.30
N LYS A 5 -48.66 -55.10 4.19
CA LYS A 5 -49.01 -54.80 2.77
C LYS A 5 -49.14 -53.32 2.39
N ARG A 6 -48.41 -52.76 1.39
CA ARG A 6 -48.15 -53.07 -0.06
C ARG A 6 -49.04 -52.19 -0.97
N GLY A 7 -48.41 -51.54 -1.96
CA GLY A 7 -49.02 -51.11 -3.25
C GLY A 7 -48.47 -49.76 -3.72
N LYS A 8 -47.51 -49.67 -4.67
CA LYS A 8 -47.56 -49.81 -6.16
C LYS A 8 -47.89 -48.51 -6.92
N LYS A 9 -46.86 -48.01 -7.63
CA LYS A 9 -46.79 -47.45 -9.01
C LYS A 9 -47.85 -46.46 -9.51
N GLN A 10 -47.37 -45.34 -10.07
CA GLN A 10 -47.78 -44.92 -11.42
C GLN A 10 -46.68 -44.11 -12.15
N LYS A 11 -46.33 -44.59 -13.36
CA LYS A 11 -45.56 -43.92 -14.41
C LYS A 11 -46.53 -43.07 -15.24
N LYS A 12 -46.11 -41.90 -15.72
CA LYS A 12 -46.51 -41.38 -17.04
C LYS A 12 -45.30 -40.74 -17.74
N ASN A 13 -45.16 -41.11 -19.02
CA ASN A 13 -44.12 -40.76 -19.97
C ASN A 13 -44.60 -39.59 -20.86
N VAL A 14 -43.71 -38.61 -21.15
CA VAL A 14 -43.18 -38.16 -22.49
C VAL A 14 -44.25 -37.72 -23.54
N PRO A 15 -44.10 -36.60 -24.33
CA PRO A 15 -42.91 -36.35 -25.15
C PRO A 15 -42.42 -34.92 -25.48
N ASN A 16 -41.18 -34.99 -25.96
CA ASN A 16 -40.24 -34.15 -26.71
C ASN A 16 -40.76 -33.26 -27.88
N LEU A 17 -39.81 -32.54 -28.49
CA LEU A 17 -39.77 -31.83 -29.80
C LEU A 17 -39.95 -30.28 -29.71
N TYR A 18 -39.19 -29.37 -30.36
CA TYR A 18 -38.40 -29.39 -31.61
C TYR A 18 -37.22 -28.37 -31.58
N LYS A 19 -36.16 -28.69 -32.34
CA LYS A 19 -35.13 -27.79 -32.91
C LYS A 19 -35.71 -26.90 -34.03
N LEU A 20 -35.04 -25.77 -34.33
CA LEU A 20 -34.92 -24.98 -35.59
C LEU A 20 -34.93 -23.47 -35.24
N ARG A 21 -34.17 -22.52 -35.80
CA ARG A 21 -33.40 -22.44 -37.05
C ARG A 21 -32.47 -21.22 -36.98
N MET A 22 -31.32 -21.29 -37.64
CA MET A 22 -30.51 -20.15 -38.08
C MET A 22 -31.23 -19.33 -39.16
N GLY A 23 -30.96 -18.03 -39.21
CA GLY A 23 -31.33 -17.13 -40.32
C GLY A 23 -30.48 -15.85 -40.29
N GLN A 24 -29.47 -15.82 -41.17
CA GLN A 24 -28.75 -14.62 -41.62
C GLN A 24 -29.63 -13.77 -42.55
N LEU A 25 -29.33 -12.48 -42.69
CA LEU A 25 -29.07 -11.75 -43.95
C LEU A 25 -28.58 -10.33 -43.56
N ALA A 26 -27.33 -9.95 -43.85
CA ALA A 26 -26.88 -9.24 -45.07
C ALA A 26 -27.24 -7.74 -45.03
N ALA A 27 -26.48 -6.75 -45.52
CA ALA A 27 -25.15 -6.55 -46.13
C ALA A 27 -25.00 -5.00 -46.17
N ALA A 28 -23.91 -4.36 -45.71
CA ALA A 28 -22.73 -3.91 -46.49
C ALA A 28 -23.01 -2.64 -47.38
N PRO A 29 -22.02 -1.85 -47.92
CA PRO A 29 -20.56 -1.88 -47.76
C PRO A 29 -19.91 -0.43 -47.79
N PRO A 30 -18.69 -0.15 -48.35
CA PRO A 30 -17.61 0.59 -47.67
C PRO A 30 -16.95 1.71 -48.53
N CYS A 31 -15.81 2.30 -48.09
CA CYS A 31 -14.74 2.92 -48.93
C CYS A 31 -13.49 3.13 -48.01
N ARG A 32 -12.41 2.32 -48.02
CA ARG A 32 -11.21 2.30 -48.91
C ARG A 32 -10.49 3.66 -49.09
N THR A 33 -9.38 3.90 -48.37
CA THR A 33 -7.92 3.83 -48.77
C THR A 33 -7.45 5.04 -49.62
N THR A 34 -6.28 5.69 -49.47
CA THR A 34 -4.89 5.18 -49.30
C THR A 34 -3.83 6.33 -49.15
N PHE A 35 -2.70 6.03 -48.47
CA PHE A 35 -1.28 6.50 -48.60
C PHE A 35 -0.75 7.95 -48.26
N LEU A 36 -0.04 8.05 -47.10
CA LEU A 36 1.37 8.45 -46.78
C LEU A 36 2.22 9.34 -47.73
N PRO A 37 3.23 10.16 -47.26
CA PRO A 37 4.40 9.67 -46.49
C PRO A 37 5.11 10.57 -45.41
N VAL A 38 5.84 9.85 -44.55
CA VAL A 38 7.15 10.02 -43.86
C VAL A 38 7.94 11.34 -43.97
N VAL A 39 8.32 11.93 -42.80
CA VAL A 39 9.67 12.40 -42.35
C VAL A 39 9.66 12.44 -40.81
N ALA A 40 10.24 11.49 -40.06
CA ALA A 40 11.61 11.37 -39.54
C ALA A 40 12.04 12.31 -38.39
N MET A 41 12.42 11.69 -37.25
CA MET A 41 13.40 12.08 -36.20
C MET A 41 13.02 13.26 -35.27
N SER A 42 13.25 13.28 -33.95
CA SER A 42 13.89 12.37 -32.99
C SER A 42 13.80 12.96 -31.56
N LYS A 43 14.14 12.13 -30.56
CA LYS A 43 14.64 12.42 -29.19
C LYS A 43 13.67 12.63 -28.02
N LEU A 44 13.67 11.60 -27.16
CA LEU A 44 13.59 11.66 -25.70
C LEU A 44 14.28 12.90 -25.11
N GLN A 45 13.62 13.59 -24.17
CA GLN A 45 14.30 14.02 -22.95
C GLN A 45 13.35 14.18 -21.75
N ARG A 46 13.86 13.75 -20.60
CA ARG A 46 13.25 13.63 -19.27
C ARG A 46 13.23 14.98 -18.52
N TYR A 47 12.07 15.27 -17.90
CA TYR A 47 11.79 15.97 -16.62
C TYR A 47 12.39 17.37 -16.33
N PRO A 48 11.89 18.14 -15.33
CA PRO A 48 10.69 17.98 -14.47
C PRO A 48 9.80 19.24 -14.44
N LEU A 49 8.56 19.14 -13.96
CA LEU A 49 7.87 20.30 -13.36
C LEU A 49 7.04 19.87 -12.14
N ASP A 50 7.48 20.43 -11.04
CA ASP A 50 6.97 20.34 -9.68
C ASP A 50 5.70 21.19 -9.54
N SER A 51 4.67 20.66 -8.86
CA SER A 51 3.54 21.45 -8.36
C SER A 51 2.65 20.60 -7.46
N THR A 52 3.08 20.53 -6.21
CA THR A 52 2.32 20.22 -5.00
C THR A 52 0.87 20.74 -4.98
N ARG A 53 -0.12 19.83 -4.85
CA ARG A 53 -1.35 20.08 -4.07
C ARG A 53 -1.76 18.84 -3.29
N LYS A 54 -1.46 18.90 -1.99
CA LYS A 54 -1.80 17.94 -0.95
C LYS A 54 -3.33 17.87 -0.76
N TRP A 55 -3.92 16.71 -1.00
CA TRP A 55 -5.19 16.33 -0.38
C TRP A 55 -4.90 15.33 0.73
N HIS A 56 -5.06 15.77 1.97
CA HIS A 56 -4.93 14.95 3.16
C HIS A 56 -6.20 14.11 3.32
N CYS A 57 -6.21 12.91 2.75
CA CYS A 57 -7.09 11.86 3.21
C CYS A 57 -6.28 11.04 4.23
N ARG A 58 -6.58 11.18 5.53
CA ARG A 58 -6.03 10.34 6.61
C ARG A 58 -6.58 8.92 6.47
N ARG A 59 -6.13 8.23 5.43
CA ARG A 59 -6.15 6.78 5.37
C ARG A 59 -4.95 6.37 6.21
N LEU A 60 -5.17 5.88 7.44
CA LEU A 60 -4.16 5.13 8.18
C LEU A 60 -3.92 3.79 7.44
N ARG A 61 -3.36 3.87 6.23
CA ARG A 61 -2.57 2.79 5.65
C ARG A 61 -1.23 2.88 6.36
N LEU A 62 -1.11 2.18 7.48
CA LEU A 62 0.21 1.75 7.91
C LEU A 62 0.81 0.97 6.75
N PRO A 63 1.95 1.39 6.19
CA PRO A 63 2.70 0.52 5.32
C PRO A 63 3.26 -0.58 6.23
N LEU A 64 2.60 -1.73 6.27
CA LEU A 64 3.27 -2.97 6.66
C LEU A 64 4.19 -3.37 5.51
N THR A 65 5.21 -2.55 5.24
CA THR A 65 6.47 -3.05 4.73
C THR A 65 7.10 -3.80 5.90
N ALA A 66 6.58 -5.00 6.15
CA ALA A 66 7.37 -6.03 6.79
C ALA A 66 8.52 -6.30 5.81
N LYS A 67 9.61 -5.53 5.98
CA LYS A 67 10.94 -6.07 5.66
C LYS A 67 10.92 -7.49 6.22
N ALA A 68 11.32 -8.47 5.43
CA ALA A 68 11.52 -9.84 5.89
C ALA A 68 12.56 -9.80 7.01
N GLN A 69 12.08 -9.46 8.21
CA GLN A 69 12.82 -9.41 9.43
C GLN A 69 12.97 -10.87 9.81
N MET A 70 14.20 -11.25 10.15
CA MET A 70 14.56 -12.61 10.52
C MET A 70 13.43 -13.25 11.33
N VAL A 71 13.00 -14.41 10.86
CA VAL A 71 11.92 -15.19 11.43
C VAL A 71 12.32 -15.56 12.86
N ASN A 72 11.96 -14.73 13.83
CA ASN A 72 12.31 -14.95 15.23
C ASN A 72 11.42 -16.07 15.76
N GLN A 73 11.99 -17.27 15.90
CA GLN A 73 11.32 -18.40 16.52
C GLN A 73 11.05 -18.07 17.99
N SER A 74 9.79 -18.12 18.38
CA SER A 74 9.39 -17.90 19.77
C SER A 74 9.39 -19.26 20.47
N THR A 75 10.25 -19.40 21.49
CA THR A 75 10.34 -20.62 22.31
C THR A 75 9.80 -20.35 23.70
N TYR A 76 8.79 -21.10 24.10
CA TYR A 76 8.24 -21.09 25.46
C TYR A 76 8.55 -22.42 26.13
N SER A 77 9.01 -22.40 27.38
CA SER A 77 9.34 -23.64 28.09
C SER A 77 8.81 -23.65 29.52
N SER A 78 8.47 -24.84 30.00
CA SER A 78 7.99 -25.09 31.35
C SER A 78 8.75 -26.26 31.96
N ARG A 79 9.08 -26.14 33.25
CA ARG A 79 9.89 -27.11 33.98
C ARG A 79 9.08 -27.78 35.09
N ILE A 80 9.27 -29.09 35.21
CA ILE A 80 8.75 -29.91 36.30
C ILE A 80 9.94 -30.55 37.00
N SER A 81 10.01 -30.41 38.32
CA SER A 81 10.91 -31.19 39.15
C SER A 81 10.16 -32.36 39.81
N THR A 82 10.86 -33.47 39.97
CA THR A 82 10.43 -34.64 40.74
C THR A 82 11.44 -34.86 41.84
N ASP A 83 10.95 -35.07 43.05
CA ASP A 83 11.78 -35.44 44.19
C ASP A 83 11.00 -36.44 45.05
N ILE A 84 11.42 -37.70 45.02
CA ILE A 84 10.74 -38.83 45.66
C ILE A 84 11.77 -39.67 46.42
N PRO A 85 11.47 -40.16 47.63
CA PRO A 85 12.35 -41.09 48.32
C PRO A 85 12.60 -42.35 47.48
N LEU A 86 13.86 -42.75 47.38
CA LEU A 86 14.30 -43.96 46.67
C LEU A 86 14.86 -44.93 47.71
N TYR A 87 14.45 -46.19 47.65
CA TYR A 87 15.00 -47.23 48.51
C TYR A 87 15.95 -48.06 47.67
N GLU A 88 17.24 -48.02 48.00
CA GLU A 88 18.28 -48.79 47.35
C GLU A 88 18.89 -49.77 48.35
N THR A 89 19.12 -51.01 47.93
CA THR A 89 19.97 -51.96 48.64
C THR A 89 21.28 -52.13 47.86
N PRO A 90 22.39 -52.55 48.51
CA PRO A 90 23.66 -52.80 47.82
C PRO A 90 23.54 -53.75 46.61
N GLU A 91 22.59 -54.68 46.66
CA GLU A 91 22.31 -55.68 45.63
C GLU A 91 21.32 -55.22 44.55
N ALA A 92 20.65 -54.08 44.75
CA ALA A 92 19.63 -53.54 43.85
C ALA A 92 19.71 -52.00 43.81
N SER A 93 20.83 -51.50 43.32
CA SER A 93 21.03 -50.05 43.12
C SER A 93 20.30 -49.54 41.86
N PHE A 94 19.98 -48.25 41.84
CA PHE A 94 19.47 -47.58 40.65
C PHE A 94 20.44 -47.68 39.47
N ASP A 95 21.74 -47.65 39.75
CA ASP A 95 22.78 -47.74 38.73
C ASP A 95 22.79 -49.11 38.06
N GLN A 96 22.59 -50.19 38.82
CA GLN A 96 22.44 -51.55 38.30
C GLN A 96 21.09 -51.74 37.57
N TYR A 97 20.04 -51.06 38.04
CA TYR A 97 18.75 -51.06 37.36
C TYR A 97 18.83 -50.45 35.95
N LEU A 98 19.60 -49.37 35.77
CA LEU A 98 19.78 -48.70 34.49
C LEU A 98 20.57 -49.51 33.45
N GLU A 99 21.36 -50.51 33.87
CA GLU A 99 22.06 -51.43 32.95
C GLU A 99 21.11 -52.35 32.20
N ASN A 100 19.96 -52.67 32.81
CA ASN A 100 18.95 -53.51 32.17
C ASN A 100 17.99 -52.64 31.34
N LYS A 101 18.43 -52.25 30.13
CA LYS A 101 17.67 -51.39 29.21
C LYS A 101 16.22 -51.87 28.96
N PRO A 102 15.94 -53.17 28.71
CA PRO A 102 14.56 -53.65 28.53
C PRO A 102 13.68 -53.48 29.77
N ARG A 103 14.26 -53.65 30.97
CA ARG A 103 13.55 -53.46 32.24
C ARG A 103 13.20 -52.00 32.47
N VAL A 104 14.13 -51.10 32.15
CA VAL A 104 13.92 -49.64 32.20
C VAL A 104 12.80 -49.23 31.23
N PHE A 105 12.86 -49.70 29.99
CA PHE A 105 11.82 -49.44 28.99
C PHE A 105 10.44 -49.86 29.48
N LYS A 106 10.31 -51.08 29.99
CA LYS A 106 9.04 -51.63 30.50
C LYS A 106 8.50 -50.87 31.71
N ALA A 107 9.36 -50.26 32.52
CA ALA A 107 8.92 -49.48 33.67
C ALA A 107 8.43 -48.08 33.28
N ILE A 108 9.02 -47.48 32.24
CA ILE A 108 8.60 -46.18 31.71
C ILE A 108 7.35 -46.34 30.84
N PHE A 109 7.28 -47.43 30.07
CA PHE A 109 6.18 -47.77 29.17
C PHE A 109 5.59 -49.15 29.53
N PRO A 110 4.71 -49.22 30.55
CA PRO A 110 4.15 -50.50 31.00
C PRO A 110 3.12 -51.09 30.03
N ASP A 111 2.57 -50.29 29.12
CA ASP A 111 1.50 -50.69 28.20
C ASP A 111 2.05 -51.12 26.84
N LYS A 112 2.23 -52.43 26.68
CA LYS A 112 2.77 -53.05 25.46
C LYS A 112 1.91 -52.85 24.21
N ARG A 113 0.63 -52.48 24.36
CA ARG A 113 -0.24 -52.20 23.20
C ARG A 113 0.00 -50.81 22.62
N ARG A 114 0.65 -49.94 23.38
CA ARG A 114 0.82 -48.52 23.09
C ARG A 114 2.27 -48.12 22.88
N SER A 115 3.22 -49.01 23.17
CA SER A 115 4.65 -48.74 23.03
C SER A 115 5.34 -49.83 22.24
N GLN A 116 6.06 -49.47 21.20
CA GLN A 116 6.96 -50.35 20.46
C GLN A 116 8.40 -49.90 20.67
N GLN A 117 9.27 -50.84 21.03
CA GLN A 117 10.71 -50.56 21.08
C GLN A 117 11.27 -50.64 19.66
N LEU A 118 11.79 -49.52 19.15
CA LEU A 118 12.33 -49.42 17.79
C LEU A 118 13.81 -49.84 17.73
N ASN A 119 14.59 -49.53 18.78
CA ASN A 119 16.00 -49.90 18.95
C ASN A 119 16.33 -50.04 20.46
N GLU A 120 17.57 -50.37 20.83
CA GLU A 120 17.98 -50.61 22.23
C GLU A 120 17.51 -49.54 23.25
N LEU A 121 17.32 -48.30 22.82
CA LEU A 121 16.91 -47.17 23.66
C LEU A 121 15.94 -46.18 22.98
N LEU A 122 15.40 -46.51 21.81
CA LEU A 122 14.41 -45.68 21.10
C LEU A 122 13.03 -46.35 21.17
N ALA A 123 12.03 -45.59 21.59
CA ALA A 123 10.67 -46.04 21.86
C ALA A 123 9.68 -45.25 21.01
N CYS A 124 8.81 -45.92 20.27
CA CYS A 124 7.62 -45.32 19.69
C CYS A 124 6.45 -45.50 20.67
N TYR A 125 5.70 -44.44 20.95
CA TYR A 125 4.52 -44.44 21.81
C TYR A 125 3.31 -43.87 21.08
N THR A 126 2.24 -44.66 21.01
CA THR A 126 0.98 -44.26 20.37
C THR A 126 -0.01 -43.76 21.43
N LEU A 127 -0.55 -42.56 21.20
CA LEU A 127 -1.59 -41.99 22.04
C LEU A 127 -2.95 -42.57 21.63
N GLU A 128 -3.73 -42.98 22.63
CA GLU A 128 -5.04 -43.60 22.41
C GLU A 128 -6.09 -42.51 22.16
N ASN A 129 -6.12 -42.02 20.92
CA ASN A 129 -7.21 -41.29 20.30
C ASN A 129 -7.38 -41.85 18.87
N LYS A 130 -8.58 -41.73 18.29
CA LYS A 130 -9.01 -42.45 17.06
C LYS A 130 -8.31 -42.00 15.75
N GLY A 131 -6.98 -42.11 15.69
CA GLY A 131 -6.18 -41.85 14.49
C GLY A 131 -4.74 -41.42 14.84
N GLU A 132 -3.77 -42.21 14.37
CA GLU A 132 -2.35 -41.92 14.02
C GLU A 132 -1.50 -40.92 14.85
N ASP A 133 -1.81 -40.63 16.11
CA ASP A 133 -0.91 -39.84 16.98
C ASP A 133 0.30 -40.68 17.45
N VAL A 134 1.48 -40.39 16.92
CA VAL A 134 2.72 -41.15 17.19
C VAL A 134 3.80 -40.24 17.79
N ILE A 135 4.38 -40.63 18.93
CA ILE A 135 5.50 -39.93 19.58
C ILE A 135 6.70 -40.87 19.70
N ASP A 136 7.81 -40.49 19.07
CA ASP A 136 9.10 -41.17 19.23
C ASP A 136 9.90 -40.52 20.36
N MET A 137 10.20 -41.32 21.36
CA MET A 137 10.99 -40.96 22.53
C MET A 137 12.32 -41.72 22.51
N ARG A 138 13.38 -41.06 22.94
CA ARG A 138 14.72 -41.63 23.08
C ARG A 138 15.14 -41.54 24.53
N LEU A 139 15.48 -42.69 25.08
CA LEU A 139 16.06 -42.82 26.41
C LEU A 139 17.58 -42.90 26.27
N ARG A 140 18.34 -42.34 27.21
CA ARG A 140 19.80 -42.52 27.24
C ARG A 140 20.26 -42.69 28.66
N CYS A 141 20.99 -43.75 28.95
CA CYS A 141 21.69 -43.91 30.21
C CYS A 141 23.10 -43.32 30.03
N ARG A 142 23.40 -42.21 30.70
CA ARG A 142 24.75 -41.63 30.74
C ARG A 142 25.45 -42.01 32.03
N THR A 143 26.75 -42.19 31.94
CA THR A 143 27.64 -42.51 33.06
C THR A 143 28.83 -41.55 33.08
N GLN A 144 29.57 -41.49 34.19
CA GLN A 144 30.85 -40.76 34.32
C GLN A 144 30.77 -39.22 34.30
N GLY A 145 29.59 -38.62 34.46
CA GLY A 145 29.44 -37.17 34.69
C GLY A 145 29.74 -36.24 33.50
N MET A 146 30.44 -36.73 32.47
CA MET A 146 30.80 -35.96 31.29
C MET A 146 29.59 -35.82 30.35
N GLY A 147 29.18 -34.56 30.12
CA GLY A 147 28.04 -34.24 29.25
C GLY A 147 26.67 -34.41 29.91
N TYR A 148 26.55 -34.42 31.23
CA TYR A 148 25.24 -34.38 31.90
C TYR A 148 24.50 -33.06 31.64
N PRO A 149 23.14 -33.06 31.66
CA PRO A 149 22.36 -31.85 31.47
C PRO A 149 22.62 -30.80 32.55
N GLN A 150 22.52 -29.52 32.19
CA GLN A 150 22.70 -28.39 33.12
C GLN A 150 21.71 -28.51 34.29
N GLY A 151 22.24 -28.71 35.50
CA GLY A 151 21.45 -28.91 36.72
C GLY A 151 21.65 -30.26 37.40
N VAL A 152 22.31 -31.22 36.75
CA VAL A 152 22.71 -32.49 37.38
C VAL A 152 24.15 -32.38 37.93
N PRO A 153 24.38 -32.67 39.22
CA PRO A 153 25.72 -32.66 39.78
C PRO A 153 26.67 -33.71 39.16
N ARG A 154 27.98 -33.42 39.14
CA ARG A 154 29.00 -34.25 38.46
C ARG A 154 29.37 -35.54 39.20
N ASP A 155 29.15 -35.56 40.51
CA ASP A 155 29.32 -36.70 41.41
C ASP A 155 28.20 -37.75 41.29
N ILE A 156 27.19 -37.49 40.47
CA ILE A 156 26.14 -38.47 40.16
C ILE A 156 26.72 -39.58 39.26
N THR A 157 26.57 -40.82 39.71
CA THR A 157 27.11 -42.02 39.05
C THR A 157 26.48 -42.28 37.69
N LYS A 158 25.14 -42.26 37.59
CA LYS A 158 24.39 -42.45 36.33
C LYS A 158 23.15 -41.57 36.24
N VAL A 159 22.82 -41.18 35.01
CA VAL A 159 21.65 -40.36 34.69
C VAL A 159 20.86 -41.01 33.58
N LEU A 160 19.55 -41.13 33.78
CA LEU A 160 18.62 -41.49 32.72
C LEU A 160 18.07 -40.21 32.08
N GLU A 161 18.45 -39.97 30.83
CA GLU A 161 17.91 -38.92 29.99
C GLU A 161 16.72 -39.42 29.16
N LEU A 162 15.78 -38.52 28.91
CA LEU A 162 14.61 -38.72 28.07
C LEU A 162 14.48 -37.54 27.12
N ASP A 163 14.41 -37.80 25.82
CA ASP A 163 14.22 -36.79 24.78
C ASP A 163 13.11 -37.22 23.82
N ILE A 164 12.22 -36.32 23.41
CA ILE A 164 11.36 -36.55 22.23
C ILE A 164 12.17 -36.29 20.96
N VAL A 165 12.16 -37.23 20.03
CA VAL A 165 12.92 -37.18 18.77
C VAL A 165 12.00 -36.82 17.60
N ARG A 166 10.77 -37.34 17.59
CA ARG A 166 9.78 -37.07 16.56
C ARG A 166 8.40 -37.17 17.20
N TRP A 167 7.46 -36.37 16.70
CA TRP A 167 6.07 -36.47 17.10
C TRP A 167 5.18 -36.11 15.90
N GLU A 168 4.07 -36.81 15.77
CA GLU A 168 3.03 -36.59 14.77
C GLU A 168 1.70 -36.55 15.53
N LEU A 169 0.97 -35.43 15.44
CA LEU A 169 -0.36 -35.26 16.05
C LEU A 169 -1.37 -34.97 14.93
N GLN A 170 -2.38 -35.83 14.78
CA GLN A 170 -3.55 -35.59 13.93
C GLN A 170 -4.46 -34.51 14.56
N GLY A 171 -4.97 -33.60 13.71
CA GLY A 171 -5.80 -32.46 14.12
C GLY A 171 -5.06 -31.12 14.28
N LEU A 172 -3.74 -31.09 14.08
CA LEU A 172 -2.98 -29.88 13.78
C LEU A 172 -2.84 -29.61 12.27
N ASP A 173 -3.42 -30.46 11.43
CA ASP A 173 -3.62 -30.23 9.99
C ASP A 173 -4.95 -29.50 9.79
N ASP A 174 -4.88 -28.19 9.54
CA ASP A 174 -5.61 -27.50 8.46
C ASP A 174 -5.56 -25.97 8.57
N MET A 175 -5.14 -25.39 9.70
CA MET A 175 -5.03 -23.93 9.81
C MET A 175 -3.69 -23.39 10.32
N LEU A 176 -2.87 -24.21 10.98
CA LEU A 176 -1.57 -23.80 11.54
C LEU A 176 -0.63 -25.02 11.66
N LYS A 177 -0.22 -25.61 10.54
CA LYS A 177 1.02 -26.38 10.49
C LYS A 177 2.12 -25.45 10.01
N PRO A 178 2.63 -24.48 10.82
CA PRO A 178 3.81 -23.76 10.38
C PRO A 178 4.89 -24.82 10.26
N SER A 179 5.65 -24.81 9.18
CA SER A 179 6.77 -25.71 8.86
C SER A 179 7.91 -25.69 9.91
N GLN A 180 7.66 -25.08 11.08
CA GLN A 180 8.61 -24.75 12.14
C GLN A 180 8.00 -24.87 13.56
N PHE A 181 6.82 -25.47 13.75
CA PHE A 181 6.33 -25.81 15.10
C PHE A 181 7.05 -27.05 15.63
N SER A 182 7.66 -26.96 16.81
CA SER A 182 8.33 -28.08 17.47
C SER A 182 7.94 -28.17 18.94
N LEU A 183 7.57 -29.37 19.36
CA LEU A 183 7.38 -29.74 20.75
C LEU A 183 8.61 -30.52 21.21
N GLY A 184 9.40 -29.89 22.08
CA GLY A 184 10.53 -30.52 22.76
C GLY A 184 10.11 -31.00 24.14
N VAL A 185 10.50 -32.22 24.50
CA VAL A 185 10.48 -32.68 25.89
C VAL A 185 11.83 -33.27 26.19
N LYS A 186 12.50 -32.71 27.19
CA LYS A 186 13.81 -33.17 27.67
C LYS A 186 13.71 -33.42 29.15
N GLY A 187 14.17 -34.58 29.61
CA GLY A 187 14.16 -34.93 31.02
C GLY A 187 15.42 -35.65 31.45
N ALA A 188 15.75 -35.51 32.72
CA ALA A 188 16.83 -36.22 33.38
C ALA A 188 16.30 -36.78 34.70
N LEU A 189 16.71 -38.00 35.04
CA LEU A 189 16.35 -38.68 36.28
C LEU A 189 17.61 -39.33 36.86
N TYR A 190 17.90 -39.07 38.13
CA TYR A 190 19.12 -39.52 38.78
C TYR A 190 18.93 -39.77 40.29
N PRO A 191 19.73 -40.67 40.89
CA PRO A 191 19.71 -40.91 42.32
C PRO A 191 20.60 -39.87 43.03
N ASP A 192 20.05 -39.10 43.94
CA ASP A 192 20.79 -38.22 44.83
C ASP A 192 21.06 -38.94 46.16
N ARG A 193 22.34 -39.24 46.41
CA ARG A 193 22.82 -39.96 47.59
C ARG A 193 23.51 -39.05 48.62
N ARG A 194 23.50 -37.73 48.41
CA ARG A 194 24.20 -36.77 49.28
C ARG A 194 23.55 -36.60 50.66
N GLY A 195 22.28 -36.96 50.79
CA GLY A 195 21.51 -36.84 52.02
C GLY A 195 21.47 -38.14 52.85
N PRO A 196 20.87 -38.11 54.05
CA PRO A 196 20.77 -39.26 54.95
C PRO A 196 19.92 -40.42 54.40
N ARG A 197 19.15 -40.18 53.33
CA ARG A 197 18.40 -41.17 52.56
C ARG A 197 18.57 -40.87 51.10
N THR A 198 18.63 -41.92 50.28
CA THR A 198 18.71 -41.78 48.82
C THR A 198 17.38 -41.26 48.27
N ARG A 199 17.46 -40.31 47.34
CA ARG A 199 16.27 -39.64 46.74
C ARG A 199 16.38 -39.70 45.23
N LEU A 200 15.29 -40.06 44.57
CA LEU A 200 15.19 -40.01 43.12
C LEU A 200 14.82 -38.60 42.71
N LYS A 201 15.78 -37.87 42.15
CA LYS A 201 15.57 -36.53 41.62
C LYS A 201 15.38 -36.58 40.11
N GLY A 202 14.45 -35.78 39.63
CA GLY A 202 14.20 -35.66 38.20
C GLY A 202 13.85 -34.24 37.80
N GLN A 203 14.22 -33.87 36.59
CA GLN A 203 13.83 -32.62 35.97
C GLN A 203 13.30 -32.93 34.58
N LEU A 204 12.14 -32.37 34.23
CA LEU A 204 11.52 -32.49 32.91
C LEU A 204 11.23 -31.08 32.42
N GLN A 205 11.78 -30.70 31.27
CA GLN A 205 11.51 -29.46 30.58
C GLN A 205 10.70 -29.76 29.31
N MET A 206 9.53 -29.15 29.21
CA MET A 206 8.72 -29.14 28.00
C MET A 206 8.90 -27.79 27.33
N SER A 207 9.17 -27.76 26.03
CA SER A 207 9.30 -26.53 25.25
C SER A 207 8.45 -26.60 23.99
N ILE A 208 7.77 -25.50 23.68
CA ILE A 208 7.06 -25.32 22.42
C ILE A 208 7.73 -24.17 21.69
N THR A 209 8.20 -24.44 20.48
CA THR A 209 8.85 -23.45 19.61
C THR A 209 8.06 -23.32 18.33
N PHE A 210 7.72 -22.11 17.92
CA PHE A 210 7.06 -21.86 16.65
C PHE A 210 7.38 -20.47 16.12
N VAL A 211 7.23 -20.33 14.80
CA VAL A 211 7.23 -19.02 14.15
C VAL A 211 5.88 -18.38 14.37
N LEU A 212 5.91 -17.17 14.92
CA LEU A 212 4.71 -16.41 15.19
C LEU A 212 4.16 -15.85 13.86
N PRO A 213 2.93 -16.23 13.43
CA PRO A 213 2.30 -15.61 12.28
C PRO A 213 2.17 -14.08 12.47
N PRO A 214 2.31 -13.26 11.42
CA PRO A 214 2.31 -11.79 11.54
C PRO A 214 1.10 -11.20 12.28
N VAL A 215 -0.05 -11.85 12.19
CA VAL A 215 -1.28 -11.44 12.92
C VAL A 215 -1.17 -11.62 14.43
N LEU A 216 -0.41 -12.62 14.90
CA LEU A 216 -0.16 -12.84 16.34
C LEU A 216 1.01 -11.99 16.86
N ALA A 217 1.83 -11.40 15.97
CA ALA A 217 2.89 -10.46 16.35
C ALA A 217 2.34 -9.16 16.95
N LEU A 218 1.10 -8.79 16.60
CA LEU A 218 0.39 -7.62 17.13
C LEU A 218 -0.06 -7.77 18.59
N ILE A 219 -0.09 -8.99 19.13
CA ILE A 219 -0.44 -9.26 20.53
C ILE A 219 0.77 -8.96 21.41
N PRO A 220 0.67 -8.20 22.52
CA PRO A 220 1.81 -7.97 23.42
C PRO A 220 2.49 -9.27 23.88
N GLU A 221 3.82 -9.26 24.01
CA GLU A 221 4.60 -10.45 24.34
C GLU A 221 4.17 -11.10 25.65
N ASP A 222 3.85 -10.29 26.66
CA ASP A 222 3.40 -10.74 27.97
C ASP A 222 2.11 -11.56 27.88
N VAL A 223 1.18 -11.13 27.02
CA VAL A 223 -0.08 -11.85 26.79
C VAL A 223 0.18 -13.17 26.09
N ARG A 224 1.05 -13.19 25.06
CA ARG A 224 1.42 -14.44 24.37
C ARG A 224 2.11 -15.42 25.30
N ARG A 225 3.04 -14.92 26.12
CA ARG A 225 3.78 -15.70 27.12
C ARG A 225 2.84 -16.31 28.14
N ASN A 226 1.93 -15.51 28.70
CA ASN A 226 0.94 -15.99 29.68
C ASN A 226 0.04 -17.10 29.11
N VAL A 227 -0.40 -16.96 27.84
CA VAL A 227 -1.19 -18.01 27.17
C VAL A 227 -0.35 -19.27 26.95
N ALA A 228 0.87 -19.15 26.43
CA ALA A 228 1.76 -20.28 26.18
C ALA A 228 2.13 -21.02 27.48
N GLU A 229 2.46 -20.28 28.54
CA GLU A 229 2.71 -20.81 29.88
C GLU A 229 1.48 -21.50 30.46
N SER A 230 0.29 -20.93 30.27
CA SER A 230 -0.97 -21.54 30.73
C SER A 230 -1.26 -22.87 30.03
N VAL A 231 -1.04 -22.94 28.71
CA VAL A 231 -1.20 -24.18 27.94
C VAL A 231 -0.19 -25.24 28.40
N LEU A 232 1.09 -24.87 28.53
CA LEU A 232 2.14 -25.77 29.02
C LEU A 232 1.82 -26.26 30.45
N LYS A 233 1.44 -25.35 31.35
CA LYS A 233 1.07 -25.67 32.73
C LYS A 233 -0.12 -26.63 32.79
N ARG A 234 -1.16 -26.42 31.97
CA ARG A 234 -2.33 -27.29 31.90
C ARG A 234 -1.99 -28.69 31.38
N LEU A 235 -1.09 -28.80 30.39
CA LEU A 235 -0.58 -30.09 29.91
C LEU A 235 0.17 -30.84 31.03
N VAL A 236 1.05 -30.13 31.74
CA VAL A 236 1.79 -30.66 32.89
C VAL A 236 0.87 -31.15 34.00
N GLU A 237 -0.13 -30.36 34.38
CA GLU A 237 -1.10 -30.70 35.42
C GLU A 237 -1.95 -31.92 35.03
N ASN A 238 -2.37 -32.00 33.76
CA ASN A 238 -3.08 -33.15 33.22
C ASN A 238 -2.23 -34.44 33.27
N MET A 239 -0.92 -34.35 33.01
CA MET A 239 0.00 -35.48 33.14
C MET A 239 0.15 -35.92 34.61
N LYS A 240 0.30 -34.98 35.55
CA LYS A 240 0.36 -35.28 37.00
C LYS A 240 -0.94 -35.92 37.50
N ALA A 241 -2.10 -35.39 37.10
CA ALA A 241 -3.41 -35.91 37.51
C ALA A 241 -3.66 -37.33 36.97
N LYS A 242 -3.27 -37.63 35.73
CA LYS A 242 -3.36 -38.99 35.16
C LYS A 242 -2.48 -40.00 35.92
N LYS A 243 -1.24 -39.62 36.29
CA LYS A 243 -0.33 -40.45 37.12
C LYS A 243 -0.93 -40.72 38.50
N ASN A 244 -1.49 -39.71 39.14
CA ASN A 244 -2.15 -39.86 40.43
C ASN A 244 -3.34 -40.83 40.29
N ARG A 245 -4.22 -40.63 39.31
CA ARG A 245 -5.37 -41.53 39.10
C ARG A 245 -4.98 -43.00 38.89
N ALA A 246 -3.86 -43.27 38.21
CA ALA A 246 -3.32 -44.63 38.03
C ALA A 246 -2.70 -45.22 39.31
N SER A 247 -1.98 -44.40 40.09
CA SER A 247 -1.42 -44.78 41.39
C SER A 247 -2.51 -45.18 42.39
N TRP A 248 -3.63 -44.46 42.43
CA TRP A 248 -4.77 -44.80 43.29
C TRP A 248 -5.43 -46.11 42.87
N LYS A 249 -5.53 -46.39 41.56
CA LYS A 249 -6.00 -47.69 41.04
C LYS A 249 -5.08 -48.86 41.43
N LEU A 250 -3.76 -48.65 41.41
CA LEU A 250 -2.78 -49.65 41.84
C LEU A 250 -2.78 -49.86 43.36
N ARG A 251 -2.98 -48.80 44.15
CA ARG A 251 -3.09 -48.87 45.61
C ARG A 251 -4.39 -49.58 46.03
N ALA A 252 -5.51 -49.31 45.35
CA ALA A 252 -6.78 -50.03 45.53
C ALA A 252 -6.68 -51.52 45.14
N LYS A 253 -5.90 -51.87 44.11
CA LYS A 253 -5.63 -53.27 43.74
C LYS A 253 -4.69 -54.00 44.71
N ARG A 254 -3.72 -53.30 45.32
CA ARG A 254 -2.84 -53.86 46.38
C ARG A 254 -3.59 -54.10 47.69
N GLY A 255 -4.52 -53.20 48.06
CA GLY A 255 -5.40 -53.37 49.22
C GLY A 255 -6.33 -54.60 49.15
N ARG A 256 -6.59 -55.15 47.95
CA ARG A 256 -7.35 -56.40 47.78
C ARG A 256 -6.51 -57.69 47.79
N LYS A 257 -5.18 -57.60 47.78
CA LYS A 257 -4.28 -58.78 47.70
C LYS A 257 -3.45 -59.02 48.97
N SER A 258 -3.55 -58.17 49.99
CA SER A 258 -2.93 -58.40 51.30
C SER A 258 -4.00 -58.83 52.29
N GLY A 259 -4.37 -60.11 52.25
CA GLY A 259 -5.40 -60.69 53.10
C GLY A 259 -5.26 -62.20 53.17
N ARG A 260 -4.12 -62.67 53.70
CA ARG A 260 -3.94 -63.94 54.42
C ARG A 260 -2.45 -64.17 54.68
N ILE A 261 -2.01 -63.80 55.87
CA ILE A 261 -0.96 -64.53 56.60
C ILE A 261 -1.49 -64.59 58.03
N MET A 262 -1.87 -65.78 58.46
CA MET A 262 -2.32 -66.06 59.83
C MET A 262 -1.10 -66.71 60.51
N GLU A 263 -0.45 -65.97 61.40
CA GLU A 263 0.57 -66.50 62.31
C GLU A 263 -0.10 -67.04 63.59
N PRO A 264 0.48 -68.09 64.22
CA PRO A 264 -0.17 -68.85 65.29
C PRO A 264 -0.21 -68.11 66.64
N LEU A 265 -1.25 -68.43 67.42
CA LEU A 265 -1.58 -67.86 68.72
C LEU A 265 -0.45 -67.99 69.77
N TYR A 266 -0.19 -66.89 70.48
CA TYR A 266 0.53 -66.88 71.76
C TYR A 266 -0.40 -67.23 72.93
N PRO A 267 0.14 -67.77 74.05
CA PRO A 267 -0.65 -68.23 75.19
C PRO A 267 -1.32 -67.07 75.95
N ILE A 268 -2.58 -67.27 76.33
CA ILE A 268 -3.46 -66.27 76.97
C ILE A 268 -2.97 -66.00 78.40
N ARG A 269 -2.45 -64.79 78.66
CA ARG A 269 -2.34 -64.22 80.02
C ARG A 269 -3.75 -64.01 80.57
N ARG A 270 -4.00 -64.40 81.82
CA ARG A 270 -5.24 -64.01 82.53
C ARG A 270 -5.21 -62.49 82.75
N LEU A 271 -6.10 -61.78 82.06
CA LEU A 271 -6.28 -60.33 82.18
C LEU A 271 -6.91 -60.00 83.54
N THR A 272 -6.45 -58.93 84.18
CA THR A 272 -7.09 -58.45 85.41
C THR A 272 -8.38 -57.68 85.06
N PRO A 273 -9.38 -57.59 85.96
CA PRO A 273 -10.63 -56.87 85.69
C PRO A 273 -10.41 -55.42 85.22
N THR A 274 -9.34 -54.76 85.68
CA THR A 274 -8.95 -53.41 85.29
C THR A 274 -8.48 -53.33 83.83
N ASP A 275 -7.77 -54.35 83.34
CA ASP A 275 -7.33 -54.42 81.93
C ASP A 275 -8.53 -54.61 81.00
N ILE A 276 -9.53 -55.38 81.44
CA ILE A 276 -10.78 -55.61 80.69
C ILE A 276 -11.54 -54.29 80.55
N HIS A 277 -11.73 -53.54 81.64
CA HIS A 277 -12.41 -52.24 81.58
C HIS A 277 -11.67 -51.20 80.73
N LEU A 278 -10.33 -51.19 80.74
CA LEU A 278 -9.54 -50.30 79.88
C LEU A 278 -9.70 -50.68 78.39
N ILE A 279 -9.73 -51.97 78.07
CA ILE A 279 -9.96 -52.47 76.72
C ILE A 279 -11.38 -52.12 76.26
N GLU A 280 -12.39 -52.34 77.11
CA GLU A 280 -13.79 -51.98 76.84
C GLU A 280 -13.96 -50.47 76.59
N ALA A 281 -13.33 -49.62 77.39
CA ALA A 281 -13.34 -48.17 77.20
C ALA A 281 -12.72 -47.76 75.86
N ARG A 282 -11.63 -48.43 75.46
CA ARG A 282 -10.96 -48.17 74.18
C ARG A 282 -11.76 -48.69 72.98
N ILE A 283 -12.46 -49.81 73.10
CA ILE A 283 -13.41 -50.31 72.09
C ILE A 283 -14.55 -49.28 71.93
N ALA A 284 -15.14 -48.83 73.03
CA ALA A 284 -16.20 -47.82 72.99
C ALA A 284 -15.74 -46.48 72.39
N ALA A 285 -14.48 -46.07 72.63
CA ALA A 285 -13.89 -44.89 71.99
C ALA A 285 -13.71 -45.09 70.48
N ASN A 286 -13.16 -46.23 70.06
CA ASN A 286 -12.99 -46.58 68.66
C ASN A 286 -14.34 -46.64 67.92
N ASP A 287 -15.38 -47.19 68.54
CA ASP A 287 -16.72 -47.25 67.94
C ASP A 287 -17.29 -45.85 67.70
N ARG A 288 -17.13 -44.91 68.64
CA ARG A 288 -17.54 -43.50 68.45
C ARG A 288 -16.79 -42.84 67.29
N GLU A 289 -15.49 -43.09 67.18
CA GLU A 289 -14.67 -42.56 66.09
C GLU A 289 -15.10 -43.14 64.74
N ILE A 290 -15.31 -44.46 64.66
CA ILE A 290 -15.81 -45.13 63.45
C ILE A 290 -17.16 -44.55 63.02
N GLN A 291 -18.10 -44.35 63.95
CA GLN A 291 -19.40 -43.76 63.64
C GLN A 291 -19.29 -42.32 63.14
N THR A 292 -18.36 -41.54 63.68
CA THR A 292 -18.08 -40.17 63.22
C THR A 292 -17.53 -40.19 61.80
N LEU A 293 -16.53 -41.04 61.53
CA LEU A 293 -15.93 -41.22 60.20
C LEU A 293 -16.96 -41.70 59.17
N LEU A 294 -17.89 -42.58 59.54
CA LEU A 294 -18.97 -43.04 58.66
C LEU A 294 -19.91 -41.90 58.27
N ARG A 295 -20.30 -41.04 59.22
CA ARG A 295 -21.13 -39.86 58.94
C ARG A 295 -20.41 -38.86 58.04
N ASP A 296 -19.13 -38.61 58.30
CA ASP A 296 -18.34 -37.68 57.49
C ASP A 296 -18.11 -38.22 56.08
N ASN A 297 -17.91 -39.52 55.92
CA ASN A 297 -17.81 -40.15 54.59
C ASN A 297 -19.13 -40.03 53.81
N GLN A 298 -20.28 -40.23 54.46
CA GLN A 298 -21.59 -40.01 53.83
C GLN A 298 -21.78 -38.55 53.40
N ARG A 299 -21.42 -37.58 54.24
CA ARG A 299 -21.46 -36.15 53.90
C ARG A 299 -20.55 -35.81 52.73
N LEU A 300 -19.31 -36.33 52.74
CA LEU A 300 -18.36 -36.14 51.65
C LEU A 300 -18.85 -36.76 50.33
N ALA A 301 -19.46 -37.93 50.39
CA ALA A 301 -20.06 -38.58 49.22
C ALA A 301 -21.21 -37.75 48.63
N ALA A 302 -22.10 -37.22 49.48
CA ALA A 302 -23.18 -36.32 49.07
C ALA A 302 -22.63 -35.03 48.42
N ALA A 303 -21.66 -34.38 49.06
CA ALA A 303 -21.01 -33.18 48.51
C ALA A 303 -20.33 -33.45 47.16
N HIS A 304 -19.68 -34.61 47.00
CA HIS A 304 -19.06 -34.99 45.73
C HIS A 304 -20.09 -35.25 44.62
N VAL A 305 -21.28 -35.76 44.93
CA VAL A 305 -22.37 -35.90 43.95
C VAL A 305 -22.91 -34.52 43.56
N ALA A 306 -23.13 -33.62 44.51
CA ALA A 306 -23.57 -32.25 44.24
C ALA A 306 -22.55 -31.51 43.35
N LEU A 307 -21.26 -31.54 43.71
CA LEU A 307 -20.18 -30.92 42.91
C LEU A 307 -20.09 -31.51 41.50
N LYS A 308 -20.40 -32.79 41.31
CA LYS A 308 -20.45 -33.40 39.98
C LYS A 308 -21.62 -32.90 39.15
N GLN A 309 -22.79 -32.70 39.78
CA GLN A 309 -23.97 -32.14 39.12
C GLN A 309 -23.71 -30.69 38.73
N ASP A 310 -23.12 -29.89 39.62
CA ASP A 310 -22.75 -28.49 39.35
C ASP A 310 -21.70 -28.39 38.22
N ALA A 311 -20.70 -29.27 38.22
CA ALA A 311 -19.71 -29.31 37.15
C ALA A 311 -20.33 -29.67 35.79
N ALA A 312 -21.34 -30.55 35.76
CA ALA A 312 -22.08 -30.87 34.54
C ALA A 312 -22.92 -29.66 34.07
N ALA A 313 -23.64 -29.00 34.98
CA ALA A 313 -24.42 -27.81 34.68
C ALA A 313 -23.53 -26.67 34.12
N ALA A 314 -22.40 -26.39 34.78
CA ALA A 314 -21.44 -25.39 34.31
C ALA A 314 -20.83 -25.75 32.94
N GLN A 315 -20.64 -27.03 32.65
CA GLN A 315 -20.15 -27.47 31.34
C GLN A 315 -21.20 -27.25 30.25
N ASP A 316 -22.48 -27.46 30.54
CA ASP A 316 -23.57 -27.19 29.60
C ASP A 316 -23.80 -25.68 29.40
N ASP A 317 -23.65 -24.88 30.45
CA ASP A 317 -23.66 -23.41 30.34
C ASP A 317 -22.52 -22.90 29.46
N LEU A 318 -21.30 -23.45 29.61
CA LEU A 318 -20.18 -23.12 28.74
C LEU A 318 -20.47 -23.47 27.28
N ARG A 319 -21.10 -24.62 27.01
CA ARG A 319 -21.51 -24.99 25.65
C ARG A 319 -22.54 -24.02 25.08
N ARG A 320 -23.55 -23.63 25.87
CA ARG A 320 -24.56 -22.64 25.47
C ARG A 320 -23.93 -21.27 25.19
N ALA A 321 -23.08 -20.78 26.07
CA ALA A 321 -22.36 -19.52 25.89
C ALA A 321 -21.44 -19.54 24.66
N SER A 322 -20.76 -20.66 24.40
CA SER A 322 -19.91 -20.84 23.23
C SER A 322 -20.71 -20.81 21.92
N ALA A 323 -21.89 -21.46 21.90
CA ALA A 323 -22.80 -21.42 20.75
C ALA A 323 -23.37 -20.01 20.52
N ALA A 324 -23.78 -19.31 21.58
CA ALA A 324 -24.23 -17.92 21.48
C ALA A 324 -23.13 -16.99 20.96
N ALA A 325 -21.89 -17.15 21.45
CA ALA A 325 -20.74 -16.38 20.97
C ALA A 325 -20.45 -16.63 19.48
N ALA A 326 -20.58 -17.87 19.01
CA ALA A 326 -20.43 -18.22 17.61
C ALA A 326 -21.52 -17.56 16.73
N SER A 327 -22.77 -17.54 17.19
CA SER A 327 -23.88 -16.85 16.51
C SER A 327 -23.65 -15.34 16.43
N VAL A 328 -23.29 -14.70 17.55
CA VAL A 328 -22.99 -13.26 17.59
C VAL A 328 -21.84 -12.90 16.67
N LYS A 329 -20.81 -13.76 16.60
CA LYS A 329 -19.71 -13.57 15.66
C LYS A 329 -20.20 -13.65 14.22
N ALA A 330 -21.00 -14.67 13.86
CA ALA A 330 -21.56 -14.80 12.53
C ALA A 330 -22.43 -13.60 12.12
N ASP A 331 -23.26 -13.09 13.04
CA ASP A 331 -24.09 -11.91 12.82
C ASP A 331 -23.25 -10.64 12.62
N ARG A 332 -22.19 -10.47 13.40
CA ARG A 332 -21.24 -9.35 13.23
C ARG A 332 -20.50 -9.44 11.90
N ASP A 333 -19.99 -10.62 11.54
CA ASP A 333 -19.30 -10.84 10.27
C ASP A 333 -20.24 -10.59 9.08
N ALA A 334 -21.54 -10.91 9.21
CA ALA A 334 -22.56 -10.60 8.21
C ALA A 334 -22.81 -9.08 8.08
N ARG A 335 -22.96 -8.37 9.21
CA ARG A 335 -23.12 -6.90 9.22
C ARG A 335 -21.91 -6.17 8.64
N VAL A 336 -20.69 -6.63 8.95
CA VAL A 336 -19.46 -6.04 8.38
C VAL A 336 -19.41 -6.21 6.88
N ARG A 337 -19.75 -7.40 6.37
CA ARG A 337 -19.87 -7.65 4.92
C ARG A 337 -20.90 -6.74 4.26
N GLU A 338 -22.07 -6.60 4.87
CA GLU A 338 -23.12 -5.72 4.35
C GLU A 338 -22.66 -4.24 4.28
N VAL A 339 -22.02 -3.73 5.34
CA VAL A 339 -21.47 -2.35 5.34
C VAL A 339 -20.41 -2.18 4.25
N TYR A 340 -19.56 -3.19 4.04
CA TYR A 340 -18.55 -3.16 2.99
C TYR A 340 -19.18 -3.14 1.58
N ASP A 341 -20.18 -3.98 1.34
CA ASP A 341 -20.91 -4.01 0.06
C ASP A 341 -21.63 -2.68 -0.21
N ARG A 342 -22.24 -2.07 0.82
CA ARG A 342 -22.83 -0.73 0.72
C ARG A 342 -21.77 0.33 0.41
N SER A 343 -20.61 0.27 1.04
CA SER A 343 -19.49 1.17 0.76
C SER A 343 -19.00 1.06 -0.68
N LEU A 344 -18.88 -0.17 -1.20
CA LEU A 344 -18.48 -0.38 -2.60
C LEU A 344 -19.50 0.19 -3.59
N LYS A 345 -20.81 0.04 -3.31
CA LYS A 345 -21.86 0.65 -4.13
C LYS A 345 -21.78 2.17 -4.12
N LEU A 346 -21.63 2.78 -2.94
CA LEU A 346 -21.47 4.23 -2.82
C LEU A 346 -20.19 4.74 -3.50
N GLU A 347 -19.08 4.01 -3.42
CA GLU A 347 -17.86 4.36 -4.17
C GLU A 347 -18.10 4.27 -5.69
N ALA A 348 -18.87 3.30 -6.17
CA ALA A 348 -19.21 3.19 -7.59
C ALA A 348 -20.12 4.34 -8.05
N GLU A 349 -21.10 4.74 -7.23
CA GLU A 349 -21.97 5.91 -7.48
C GLU A 349 -21.23 7.25 -7.42
N ALA A 350 -20.13 7.33 -6.65
CA ALA A 350 -19.32 8.55 -6.54
C ALA A 350 -18.38 8.77 -7.75
N ARG A 351 -17.87 7.71 -8.39
CA ARG A 351 -16.91 7.83 -9.52
C ARG A 351 -17.39 8.73 -10.68
N PRO A 352 -18.65 8.70 -11.12
CA PRO A 352 -19.15 9.61 -12.16
C PRO A 352 -19.09 11.09 -11.76
N LEU A 353 -19.19 11.41 -10.46
CA LEU A 353 -19.09 12.79 -9.96
C LEU A 353 -17.68 13.38 -10.20
N ASP A 354 -16.64 12.55 -10.16
CA ASP A 354 -15.28 12.98 -10.51
C ASP A 354 -15.20 13.39 -12.00
N GLY A 355 -15.95 12.70 -12.87
CA GLY A 355 -16.11 13.08 -14.28
C GLY A 355 -16.76 14.45 -14.43
N LEU A 356 -17.87 14.69 -13.72
CA LEU A 356 -18.54 16.00 -13.71
C LEU A 356 -17.63 17.11 -13.18
N ALA A 357 -16.78 16.83 -12.18
CA ALA A 357 -15.80 17.80 -11.70
C ALA A 357 -14.76 18.16 -12.77
N ALA A 358 -14.30 17.18 -13.55
CA ALA A 358 -13.43 17.43 -14.70
C ALA A 358 -14.13 18.26 -15.79
N ASP A 359 -15.41 17.97 -16.05
CA ASP A 359 -16.23 18.71 -17.02
C ASP A 359 -16.42 20.17 -16.61
N LEU A 360 -16.73 20.41 -15.34
CA LEU A 360 -16.78 21.76 -14.75
C LEU A 360 -15.43 22.48 -14.88
N GLY A 361 -14.32 21.77 -14.70
CA GLY A 361 -12.98 22.30 -14.95
C GLY A 361 -12.78 22.76 -16.40
N ARG A 362 -13.21 21.94 -17.37
CA ARG A 362 -13.14 22.27 -18.81
C ARG A 362 -14.02 23.48 -19.16
N VAL A 363 -15.25 23.53 -18.64
CA VAL A 363 -16.16 24.68 -18.84
C VAL A 363 -15.56 25.96 -18.25
N ARG A 364 -14.97 25.91 -17.05
CA ARG A 364 -14.29 27.07 -16.45
C ARG A 364 -13.12 27.55 -17.31
N ALA A 365 -12.31 26.64 -17.84
CA ALA A 365 -11.21 27.01 -18.74
C ALA A 365 -11.73 27.68 -20.02
N ALA A 366 -12.77 27.13 -20.64
CA ALA A 366 -13.39 27.71 -21.83
C ALA A 366 -14.01 29.10 -21.57
N ILE A 367 -14.59 29.33 -20.38
CA ILE A 367 -15.08 30.66 -19.99
C ILE A 367 -13.94 31.68 -19.91
N GLU A 368 -12.79 31.31 -19.34
CA GLU A 368 -11.63 32.20 -19.29
C GLU A 368 -11.03 32.48 -20.68
N GLU A 369 -11.02 31.48 -21.56
CA GLU A 369 -10.62 31.65 -22.96
C GLU A 369 -11.54 32.63 -23.70
N LEU A 370 -12.87 32.44 -23.58
CA LEU A 370 -13.85 33.38 -24.16
C LEU A 370 -13.72 34.79 -23.57
N ARG A 371 -13.39 34.93 -22.29
CA ARG A 371 -13.11 36.24 -21.67
C ARG A 371 -11.88 36.89 -22.28
N ALA A 372 -10.81 36.14 -22.53
CA ALA A 372 -9.61 36.64 -23.19
C ALA A 372 -9.91 37.06 -24.64
N GLU A 373 -10.68 36.26 -25.39
CA GLU A 373 -11.12 36.61 -26.73
C GLU A 373 -11.98 37.88 -26.75
N LEU A 374 -12.93 38.01 -25.82
CA LEU A 374 -13.74 39.22 -25.68
C LEU A 374 -12.86 40.44 -25.41
N LYS A 375 -11.90 40.34 -24.49
CA LYS A 375 -10.96 41.43 -24.22
C LYS A 375 -10.15 41.81 -25.48
N GLY A 376 -9.61 40.83 -26.20
CA GLY A 376 -8.89 41.08 -27.45
C GLY A 376 -9.78 41.71 -28.53
N ARG A 377 -11.04 41.28 -28.65
CA ARG A 377 -12.01 41.92 -29.56
C ARG A 377 -12.32 43.36 -29.16
N PHE A 378 -12.44 43.67 -27.86
CA PHE A 378 -12.61 45.04 -27.39
C PHE A 378 -11.39 45.92 -27.69
N GLU A 379 -10.18 45.39 -27.53
CA GLU A 379 -8.95 46.09 -27.90
C GLU A 379 -8.91 46.40 -29.40
N ASN A 380 -9.30 45.43 -30.26
CA ASN A 380 -9.42 45.64 -31.70
C ASN A 380 -10.49 46.67 -32.06
N LEU A 381 -11.67 46.64 -31.42
CA LEU A 381 -12.71 47.64 -31.63
C LEU A 381 -12.21 49.05 -31.30
N ARG A 382 -11.51 49.22 -30.17
CA ARG A 382 -10.91 50.50 -29.80
C ARG A 382 -9.85 50.96 -30.81
N ALA A 383 -9.06 50.04 -31.36
CA ALA A 383 -8.08 50.36 -32.40
C ALA A 383 -8.78 50.89 -33.67
N ILE A 384 -9.82 50.20 -34.13
CA ILE A 384 -10.63 50.63 -35.29
C ILE A 384 -11.31 51.97 -35.03
N GLU A 385 -11.87 52.19 -33.84
CA GLU A 385 -12.43 53.49 -33.46
C GLU A 385 -11.38 54.61 -33.53
N GLY A 386 -10.14 54.33 -33.11
CA GLY A 386 -9.01 55.25 -33.24
C GLY A 386 -8.65 55.55 -34.70
N GLU A 387 -8.61 54.53 -35.56
CA GLU A 387 -8.37 54.69 -37.00
C GLU A 387 -9.49 55.51 -37.67
N ILE A 388 -10.75 55.27 -37.32
CA ILE A 388 -11.89 56.05 -37.80
C ILE A 388 -11.74 57.52 -37.37
N ALA A 389 -11.37 57.79 -36.11
CA ALA A 389 -11.16 59.16 -35.64
C ALA A 389 -10.01 59.86 -36.39
N ALA A 390 -8.91 59.14 -36.67
CA ALA A 390 -7.80 59.65 -37.47
C ALA A 390 -8.25 59.97 -38.91
N ALA A 391 -8.95 59.04 -39.58
CA ALA A 391 -9.47 59.25 -40.92
C ALA A 391 -10.48 60.41 -40.98
N GLN A 392 -11.33 60.58 -39.97
CA GLN A 392 -12.21 61.74 -39.84
C GLN A 392 -11.42 63.05 -39.68
N SER A 393 -10.31 63.05 -38.95
CA SER A 393 -9.45 64.23 -38.81
C SER A 393 -8.75 64.60 -40.12
N GLU A 394 -8.33 63.62 -40.92
CA GLU A 394 -7.77 63.85 -42.26
C GLU A 394 -8.83 64.36 -43.23
N LEU A 395 -10.04 63.79 -43.20
CA LEU A 395 -11.17 64.26 -43.99
C LEU A 395 -11.52 65.72 -43.65
N ARG A 396 -11.40 66.13 -42.37
CA ARG A 396 -11.58 67.53 -41.96
C ARG A 396 -10.53 68.50 -42.52
N ARG A 397 -9.35 68.02 -42.94
CA ARG A 397 -8.30 68.84 -43.58
C ARG A 397 -8.51 69.02 -45.09
N VAL A 398 -9.33 68.19 -45.73
CA VAL A 398 -9.60 68.28 -47.18
C VAL A 398 -10.12 69.65 -47.63
N PRO A 399 -11.01 70.35 -46.89
CA PRO A 399 -11.45 71.70 -47.24
C PRO A 399 -10.32 72.73 -47.21
N GLU A 400 -9.40 72.62 -46.24
CA GLU A 400 -8.23 73.51 -46.14
C GLU A 400 -7.33 73.32 -47.38
N LEU A 401 -6.96 72.07 -47.69
CA LEU A 401 -6.20 71.73 -48.89
C LEU A 401 -6.91 72.18 -50.18
N ARG A 402 -8.24 72.05 -50.24
CA ARG A 402 -9.02 72.52 -51.38
C ARG A 402 -8.93 74.05 -51.54
N SER A 403 -9.02 74.79 -50.44
CA SER A 403 -8.86 76.25 -50.46
C SER A 403 -7.45 76.67 -50.87
N GLU A 404 -6.42 75.92 -50.46
CA GLU A 404 -5.04 76.13 -50.90
C GLU A 404 -4.87 75.87 -52.40
N ILE A 405 -5.46 74.79 -52.93
CA ILE A 405 -5.46 74.49 -54.37
C ILE A 405 -6.17 75.60 -55.15
N GLU A 406 -7.35 76.03 -54.71
CA GLU A 406 -8.12 77.10 -55.35
C GLU A 406 -7.31 78.42 -55.33
N SER A 407 -6.66 78.75 -54.21
CA SER A 407 -5.74 79.89 -54.12
C SER A 407 -4.58 79.77 -55.11
N ALA A 408 -3.87 78.64 -55.12
CA ALA A 408 -2.77 78.39 -56.05
C ALA A 408 -3.21 78.47 -57.52
N GLN A 409 -4.41 78.00 -57.85
CA GLN A 409 -4.98 78.13 -59.20
C GLN A 409 -5.20 79.60 -59.57
N THR A 410 -5.69 80.44 -58.64
CA THR A 410 -5.84 81.88 -58.91
C THR A 410 -4.49 82.57 -59.12
N GLU A 411 -3.47 82.22 -58.33
CA GLU A 411 -2.11 82.75 -58.51
C GLU A 411 -1.49 82.32 -59.84
N ILE A 412 -1.64 81.05 -60.22
CA ILE A 412 -1.20 80.55 -61.54
C ILE A 412 -1.90 81.31 -62.67
N HIS A 413 -3.21 81.55 -62.56
CA HIS A 413 -3.95 82.30 -63.58
C HIS A 413 -3.43 83.73 -63.72
N ARG A 414 -3.25 84.44 -62.59
CA ARG A 414 -2.64 85.78 -62.57
C ARG A 414 -1.24 85.79 -63.19
N GLY A 415 -0.42 84.79 -62.88
CA GLY A 415 0.92 84.62 -63.47
C GLY A 415 0.87 84.42 -64.98
N ARG A 416 -0.07 83.61 -65.49
CA ARG A 416 -0.27 83.42 -66.94
C ARG A 416 -0.67 84.72 -67.64
N GLU A 417 -1.58 85.49 -67.05
CA GLU A 417 -1.95 86.80 -67.61
C GLU A 417 -0.76 87.78 -67.59
N ALA A 418 0.06 87.77 -66.54
CA ALA A 418 1.25 88.61 -66.46
C ALA A 418 2.26 88.26 -67.57
N ILE A 419 2.54 86.97 -67.77
CA ILE A 419 3.41 86.48 -68.85
C ILE A 419 2.86 86.87 -70.23
N GLN A 420 1.55 86.77 -70.43
CA GLN A 420 0.93 87.16 -71.71
C GLN A 420 1.12 88.66 -72.00
N ARG A 421 0.87 89.52 -71.01
CA ARG A 421 1.10 90.98 -71.15
C ARG A 421 2.58 91.29 -71.41
N GLU A 422 3.49 90.61 -70.72
CA GLU A 422 4.92 90.77 -70.94
C GLU A 422 5.32 90.32 -72.35
N SER A 423 4.80 89.19 -72.84
CA SER A 423 5.04 88.72 -74.21
C SER A 423 4.53 89.72 -75.26
N GLU A 424 3.32 90.24 -75.10
CA GLU A 424 2.77 91.29 -75.98
C GLU A 424 3.66 92.54 -75.96
N MET A 425 4.07 92.98 -74.77
CA MET A 425 4.99 94.12 -74.61
C MET A 425 6.37 93.85 -75.25
N GLN A 426 6.93 92.65 -75.11
CA GLN A 426 8.18 92.24 -75.76
C GLN A 426 8.05 92.30 -77.29
N THR A 427 6.92 91.88 -77.86
CA THR A 427 6.70 91.99 -79.31
C THR A 427 6.61 93.43 -79.78
N THR A 428 5.93 94.31 -79.03
CA THR A 428 5.86 95.74 -79.37
C THR A 428 7.21 96.41 -79.24
N ASN A 429 7.97 96.09 -78.18
CA ASN A 429 9.32 96.61 -78.00
C ASN A 429 10.25 96.17 -79.15
N PHE A 430 10.19 94.90 -79.55
CA PHE A 430 10.93 94.40 -80.71
C PHE A 430 10.57 95.14 -82.01
N GLN A 431 9.28 95.48 -82.21
CA GLN A 431 8.86 96.27 -83.36
C GLN A 431 9.41 97.71 -83.31
N ILE A 432 9.40 98.35 -82.13
CA ILE A 432 9.98 99.67 -81.92
C ILE A 432 11.49 99.64 -82.19
N ASP A 433 12.21 98.67 -81.61
CA ASP A 433 13.65 98.51 -81.79
C ASP A 433 14.00 98.30 -83.27
N ARG A 434 13.23 97.46 -84.00
CA ARG A 434 13.41 97.24 -85.43
C ARG A 434 13.09 98.47 -86.28
N ALA A 435 12.09 99.26 -85.90
CA ALA A 435 11.76 100.52 -86.57
C ALA A 435 12.86 101.56 -86.34
N MET A 436 13.37 101.67 -85.11
CA MET A 436 14.47 102.52 -84.73
C MET A 436 15.77 102.12 -85.45
N GLU A 437 16.07 100.83 -85.56
CA GLU A 437 17.21 100.31 -86.33
C GLU A 437 17.11 100.72 -87.82
N LYS A 438 15.95 100.52 -88.46
CA LYS A 438 15.73 100.97 -89.85
C LYS A 438 15.92 102.47 -90.01
N HIS A 439 15.41 103.26 -89.06
CA HIS A 439 15.57 104.72 -89.06
C HIS A 439 17.04 105.12 -88.89
N MET A 440 17.78 104.48 -87.98
CA MET A 440 19.22 104.72 -87.84
C MET A 440 20.01 104.34 -89.09
N VAL A 441 19.69 103.22 -89.75
CA VAL A 441 20.30 102.84 -91.03
C VAL A 441 19.95 103.85 -92.14
N ALA A 442 18.70 104.33 -92.19
CA ALA A 442 18.30 105.36 -93.13
C ALA A 442 19.03 106.69 -92.88
N MET A 443 19.10 107.16 -91.63
CA MET A 443 19.89 108.34 -91.25
C MET A 443 21.37 108.16 -91.55
N ALA A 444 21.94 106.99 -91.31
CA ALA A 444 23.34 106.71 -91.67
C ALA A 444 23.56 106.77 -93.19
N ARG A 445 22.62 106.24 -93.98
CA ARG A 445 22.65 106.36 -95.45
C ARG A 445 22.49 107.79 -95.92
N GLU A 446 21.60 108.58 -95.32
CA GLU A 446 21.45 110.01 -95.62
C GLU A 446 22.69 110.79 -95.23
N ALA A 447 23.29 110.52 -94.06
CA ALA A 447 24.56 111.11 -93.67
C ALA A 447 25.68 110.77 -94.67
N GLU A 448 25.73 109.53 -95.15
CA GLU A 448 26.68 109.12 -96.18
C GLU A 448 26.39 109.77 -97.53
N LYS A 449 25.11 109.92 -97.89
CA LYS A 449 24.67 110.64 -99.08
C LYS A 449 25.04 112.11 -99.00
N LEU A 450 24.75 112.79 -97.89
CA LEU A 450 25.13 114.18 -97.64
C LEU A 450 26.65 114.34 -97.67
N ARG A 451 27.43 113.40 -97.12
CA ARG A 451 28.90 113.38 -97.27
C ARG A 451 29.34 113.23 -98.72
N SER A 452 28.68 112.38 -99.50
CA SER A 452 28.98 112.24 -100.94
C SER A 452 28.59 113.49 -101.74
N GLU A 453 27.44 114.10 -101.42
CA GLU A 453 26.98 115.34 -102.03
C GLU A 453 27.88 116.52 -101.64
N LEU A 454 28.39 116.56 -100.39
CA LEU A 454 29.40 117.52 -99.92
C LEU A 454 30.72 117.31 -100.65
N ALA A 455 31.20 116.07 -100.79
CA ALA A 455 32.43 115.76 -101.54
C ALA A 455 32.30 116.10 -103.04
N ASP A 456 31.12 115.93 -103.64
CA ASP A 456 30.85 116.32 -105.03
C ASP A 456 30.63 117.83 -105.18
N ALA A 457 30.05 118.51 -104.18
CA ALA A 457 29.96 119.95 -104.12
C ALA A 457 31.34 120.59 -103.89
N GLU A 458 32.19 119.98 -103.06
CA GLU A 458 33.60 120.34 -102.89
C GLU A 458 34.37 120.12 -104.19
N LYS A 459 34.19 118.99 -104.89
CA LYS A 459 34.77 118.78 -106.23
C LYS A 459 34.25 119.77 -107.27
N ARG A 460 32.94 120.10 -107.27
CA ARG A 460 32.35 121.12 -108.15
C ARG A 460 32.84 122.53 -107.78
N ALA A 461 33.01 122.84 -106.51
CA ALA A 461 33.60 124.09 -106.03
C ALA A 461 35.09 124.17 -106.39
N MET A 462 35.85 123.08 -106.29
CA MET A 462 37.24 123.00 -106.77
C MET A 462 37.33 123.11 -108.30
N ALA A 463 36.37 122.55 -109.04
CA ALA A 463 36.30 122.67 -110.50
C ALA A 463 35.87 124.09 -110.96
N MET A 464 35.02 124.78 -110.20
CA MET A 464 34.66 126.19 -110.45
C MET A 464 35.75 127.17 -109.96
N ALA A 465 36.45 126.86 -108.87
CA ALA A 465 37.63 127.60 -108.42
C ALA A 465 38.83 127.47 -109.39
N ALA A 466 38.87 126.42 -110.21
CA ALA A 466 39.84 126.27 -111.29
C ALA A 466 39.49 127.09 -112.56
N VAL A 467 38.24 127.56 -112.71
CA VAL A 467 37.76 128.34 -113.87
C VAL A 467 37.61 129.84 -113.56
N SER A 468 37.51 130.22 -112.29
CA SER A 468 37.57 131.63 -111.85
C SER A 468 38.65 131.76 -110.79
N GLY A 469 39.84 132.19 -111.22
CA GLY A 469 40.96 132.49 -110.34
C GLY A 469 40.62 133.64 -109.38
N LEU A 470 40.04 133.31 -108.23
CA LEU A 470 39.94 134.14 -107.04
C LEU A 470 39.92 133.22 -105.82
N ASN A 471 41.05 133.21 -105.11
CA ASN A 471 41.14 132.76 -103.72
C ASN A 471 40.33 133.75 -102.85
N PRO A 472 39.63 133.27 -101.79
CA PRO A 472 40.23 133.44 -100.46
C PRO A 472 39.86 132.34 -99.44
N GLY A 473 40.80 132.03 -98.52
CA GLY A 473 40.45 131.55 -97.17
C GLY A 473 40.00 132.73 -96.28
N PRO A 474 40.06 132.67 -94.94
CA PRO A 474 39.95 131.56 -93.99
C PRO A 474 38.86 131.83 -92.90
N GLY A 475 38.51 130.80 -92.12
CA GLY A 475 37.94 130.95 -90.77
C GLY A 475 36.41 130.97 -90.68
N PHE A 476 35.82 130.10 -89.85
CA PHE A 476 35.54 130.41 -88.45
C PHE A 476 35.30 129.12 -87.64
N ASP A 477 35.93 129.11 -86.47
CA ASP A 477 35.71 128.26 -85.30
C ASP A 477 34.28 128.37 -84.73
N LEU A 478 34.02 127.55 -83.69
CA LEU A 478 32.98 127.63 -82.64
C LEU A 478 31.66 126.89 -82.99
N ILE A 479 31.08 125.97 -82.20
CA ILE A 479 31.10 125.71 -80.74
C ILE A 479 30.76 124.23 -80.45
N ARG A 480 31.44 123.67 -79.43
CA ARG A 480 31.14 122.47 -78.63
C ARG A 480 29.65 122.24 -78.32
N TYR A 481 29.23 120.98 -78.31
CA TYR A 481 28.99 120.23 -77.07
C TYR A 481 29.25 118.74 -77.30
#